data_AF-A0A7K3B0I5-F1
#
_entry.id   AF-A0A7K3B0I5-F1
#
_cell.length_a   1.000
_cell.length_b   1.000
_cell.length_c   1.000
_cell.angle_alpha   90.00
_cell.angle_beta   90.00
_cell.angle_gamma   90.00
#
_symmetry.space_group_name_H-M   'P 1'
#
loop_
_entity.id
_entity.type
_entity.pdbx_description
1 polymer ?
#
loop_
_entity_poly.entity_id
_entity_poly.type
_entity_poly.pdbx_seq_one_letter_code
_entity_poly.pdbx_strand_id
1 'polypeptide(L)'
;MMRQQMKLAAVLVVVVLALTGFSTSSSGGKSGKSKSGSSSGGGCSSSKKSNNGYRDTDYNDDDDYDYGDSSSSSGSYSTPTPTASDGAPAVRVIRCATPRKGKRKAVTSSLIEVQSNDRYTQDYEIDVRFVDARGNTVDTAEATTTLDSGDFRTLTVRMESPGKVSRVKRCVVTAEVV
;
A
#
# COMPACT_ATOMS: atom_id res chain seq x y z
N MET A 1 -49.47 -17.10 3.27
CA MET A 1 -49.79 -15.95 2.40
C MET A 1 -49.75 -14.66 3.20
N MET A 2 -48.99 -13.68 2.67
CA MET A 2 -49.16 -12.22 2.80
C MET A 2 -49.16 -11.58 4.19
N ARG A 3 -47.99 -11.27 4.77
CA ARG A 3 -47.85 -10.19 5.78
C ARG A 3 -46.45 -9.54 5.80
N GLN A 4 -45.99 -8.92 4.70
CA GLN A 4 -44.78 -8.08 4.73
C GLN A 4 -44.85 -6.88 3.77
N GLN A 5 -45.97 -6.15 3.76
CA GLN A 5 -46.09 -4.97 2.91
C GLN A 5 -46.65 -3.80 3.69
N MET A 6 -45.88 -3.29 4.66
CA MET A 6 -46.10 -1.98 5.30
C MET A 6 -44.78 -1.36 5.78
N LYS A 7 -43.70 -1.35 4.98
CA LYS A 7 -42.43 -0.66 5.34
C LYS A 7 -41.70 0.05 4.19
N LEU A 8 -42.34 0.26 3.03
CA LEU A 8 -41.66 0.87 1.86
C LEU A 8 -41.97 2.36 1.64
N ALA A 9 -42.95 2.94 2.35
CA ALA A 9 -43.33 4.34 2.10
C ALA A 9 -42.41 5.39 2.77
N ALA A 10 -41.72 5.03 3.86
CA ALA A 10 -40.94 6.01 4.63
C ALA A 10 -39.57 6.36 4.01
N VAL A 11 -38.98 5.43 3.24
CA VAL A 11 -37.61 5.60 2.72
C VAL A 11 -37.56 6.59 1.55
N LEU A 12 -38.62 6.68 0.74
CA LEU A 12 -38.65 7.56 -0.43
C LEU A 12 -38.62 9.05 -0.08
N VAL A 13 -39.22 9.47 1.04
CA VAL A 13 -39.25 10.90 1.42
C VAL A 13 -37.87 11.39 1.88
N VAL A 14 -37.09 10.54 2.56
CA VAL A 14 -35.73 10.89 3.03
C VAL A 14 -34.76 11.04 1.85
N VAL A 15 -34.86 10.15 0.84
CA VAL A 15 -33.99 10.20 -0.33
C VAL A 15 -34.23 11.47 -1.15
N VAL A 16 -35.49 11.89 -1.31
CA VAL A 16 -35.81 13.12 -2.06
C VAL A 16 -35.32 14.36 -1.32
N LEU A 17 -35.46 14.44 0.01
CA LEU A 17 -34.94 15.58 0.79
C LEU A 17 -33.40 15.68 0.79
N ALA A 18 -32.70 14.55 0.69
CA ALA A 18 -31.24 14.54 0.54
C ALA A 18 -30.79 14.87 -0.89
N LEU A 19 -31.55 14.48 -1.92
CA LEU A 19 -31.24 14.78 -3.32
C LEU A 19 -31.51 16.25 -3.67
N THR A 20 -32.58 16.85 -3.14
CA THR A 20 -32.85 18.29 -3.29
C THR A 20 -32.09 19.04 -2.21
N GLY A 21 -30.76 19.09 -2.35
CA GLY A 21 -29.85 19.76 -1.42
C GLY A 21 -30.23 21.23 -1.15
N PHE A 22 -31.04 21.45 -0.12
CA PHE A 22 -31.30 22.78 0.42
C PHE A 22 -30.33 23.04 1.58
N SER A 23 -29.09 23.38 1.20
CA SER A 23 -28.04 23.85 2.10
C SER A 23 -28.49 25.15 2.77
N THR A 24 -28.74 25.12 4.07
CA THR A 24 -28.73 26.33 4.92
C THR A 24 -27.61 26.20 5.95
N SER A 25 -26.50 26.87 5.63
CA SER A 25 -25.31 27.05 6.44
C SER A 25 -25.65 27.77 7.76
N SER A 26 -25.28 27.16 8.88
CA SER A 26 -25.28 27.79 10.20
C SER A 26 -23.89 27.72 10.83
N SER A 27 -23.57 28.77 11.60
CA SER A 27 -22.32 29.10 12.33
C SER A 27 -21.19 29.66 11.45
N GLY A 28 -20.69 30.89 11.60
CA GLY A 28 -20.76 31.88 12.68
C GLY A 28 -19.50 31.83 13.55
N GLY A 29 -18.66 32.88 13.50
CA GLY A 29 -17.76 33.21 14.62
C GLY A 29 -16.29 33.62 14.35
N LYS A 30 -16.07 34.94 14.20
CA LYS A 30 -15.16 35.78 15.01
C LYS A 30 -13.61 35.59 15.02
N SER A 31 -12.94 36.61 14.45
CA SER A 31 -11.94 37.53 15.06
C SER A 31 -10.62 37.06 15.71
N GLY A 32 -9.51 37.72 15.33
CA GLY A 32 -8.29 37.90 16.15
C GLY A 32 -7.03 38.18 15.31
N LYS A 33 -6.81 39.42 14.82
CA LYS A 33 -5.85 40.44 15.30
C LYS A 33 -4.41 39.98 15.64
N SER A 34 -3.49 40.38 14.74
CA SER A 34 -2.17 41.01 14.93
C SER A 34 -1.18 40.49 15.99
N LYS A 35 0.08 40.28 15.57
CA LYS A 35 1.23 41.14 15.94
C LYS A 35 2.54 40.75 15.23
N SER A 36 3.28 41.80 14.92
CA SER A 36 4.66 41.94 14.45
C SER A 36 5.72 41.30 15.36
N GLY A 37 6.84 40.90 14.76
CA GLY A 37 8.08 40.57 15.49
C GLY A 37 9.25 40.39 14.53
N SER A 38 10.04 41.46 14.40
CA SER A 38 11.23 41.60 13.57
C SER A 38 12.52 41.14 14.25
N SER A 39 13.53 40.91 13.42
CA SER A 39 14.97 41.14 13.64
C SER A 39 15.93 39.96 13.87
N SER A 40 17.11 40.17 13.26
CA SER A 40 18.45 39.58 13.46
C SER A 40 18.71 38.21 12.80
N GLY A 41 19.77 38.00 12.02
CA GLY A 41 20.90 38.85 11.62
C GLY A 41 21.97 38.03 10.89
N GLY A 42 22.83 38.72 10.11
CA GLY A 42 24.16 38.29 9.62
C GLY A 42 24.17 37.20 8.53
N GLY A 43 24.89 37.27 7.42
CA GLY A 43 26.08 38.03 7.04
C GLY A 43 27.01 37.08 6.25
N CYS A 44 27.05 37.20 4.92
CA CYS A 44 28.22 37.59 4.09
C CYS A 44 29.47 36.70 4.23
N SER A 45 29.84 35.87 3.24
CA SER A 45 30.75 36.14 2.10
C SER A 45 31.56 34.82 1.86
N SER A 46 32.13 34.40 0.73
CA SER A 46 32.38 34.98 -0.59
C SER A 46 33.04 33.93 -1.52
N SER A 47 32.91 34.18 -2.82
CA SER A 47 33.93 34.08 -3.89
C SER A 47 34.42 32.74 -4.50
N LYS A 48 34.03 32.58 -5.79
CA LYS A 48 34.87 32.46 -7.01
C LYS A 48 35.95 31.35 -7.06
N LYS A 49 35.87 30.46 -8.07
CA LYS A 49 36.66 30.48 -9.34
C LYS A 49 36.83 29.06 -9.92
N SER A 50 36.50 28.93 -11.19
CA SER A 50 36.76 27.78 -12.07
C SER A 50 38.25 27.59 -12.35
N ASN A 51 38.70 26.34 -12.57
CA ASN A 51 39.74 26.11 -13.58
C ASN A 51 39.69 24.70 -14.19
N ASN A 52 39.88 24.72 -15.51
CA ASN A 52 39.88 23.65 -16.49
C ASN A 52 41.21 22.86 -16.53
N GLY A 53 41.13 21.67 -17.13
CA GLY A 53 42.20 21.06 -17.94
C GLY A 53 42.82 19.80 -17.33
N TYR A 54 43.25 18.78 -18.08
CA TYR A 54 43.22 18.44 -19.51
C TYR A 54 43.96 17.08 -19.64
N ARG A 55 43.48 16.14 -20.50
CA ARG A 55 44.24 15.04 -21.19
C ARG A 55 44.82 13.91 -20.30
N ASP A 56 45.10 12.68 -20.71
CA ASP A 56 45.19 11.95 -22.00
C ASP A 56 45.27 10.42 -21.69
N THR A 57 44.83 9.57 -22.63
CA THR A 57 45.34 8.23 -23.07
C THR A 57 45.67 7.05 -22.11
N ASP A 58 44.92 5.95 -22.35
CA ASP A 58 45.32 4.58 -22.76
C ASP A 58 46.28 3.63 -21.98
N TYR A 59 45.80 2.38 -21.91
CA TYR A 59 46.43 1.03 -21.79
C TYR A 59 47.05 0.48 -20.48
N ASN A 60 46.40 -0.62 -20.05
CA ASN A 60 46.90 -1.94 -19.60
C ASN A 60 47.72 -2.17 -18.32
N ASP A 61 47.38 -3.34 -17.76
CA ASP A 61 48.19 -4.35 -17.07
C ASP A 61 48.24 -4.39 -15.54
N ASP A 62 47.59 -5.46 -15.05
CA ASP A 62 48.05 -6.47 -14.10
C ASP A 62 48.39 -6.12 -12.63
N ASP A 63 47.74 -6.93 -11.77
CA ASP A 63 48.26 -7.57 -10.55
C ASP A 63 48.53 -6.69 -9.31
N ASP A 64 48.22 -7.05 -8.06
CA ASP A 64 47.56 -8.18 -7.39
C ASP A 64 47.52 -7.78 -5.88
N TYR A 65 46.99 -8.64 -5.03
CA TYR A 65 46.99 -8.69 -3.54
C TYR A 65 45.78 -8.09 -2.79
N ASP A 66 44.74 -8.92 -2.74
CA ASP A 66 44.24 -9.60 -1.52
C ASP A 66 43.97 -8.75 -0.24
N TYR A 67 42.67 -8.52 0.01
CA TYR A 67 42.11 -8.88 1.32
C TYR A 67 40.78 -9.59 1.10
N GLY A 68 40.82 -10.91 1.18
CA GLY A 68 39.66 -11.78 1.21
C GLY A 68 38.72 -11.54 2.40
N ASP A 69 37.44 -11.84 2.11
CA ASP A 69 36.41 -12.43 2.98
C ASP A 69 35.11 -11.61 2.94
N SER A 70 33.92 -12.12 2.66
CA SER A 70 33.41 -13.34 2.05
C SER A 70 31.90 -13.09 1.88
N SER A 71 31.27 -13.85 0.99
CA SER A 71 29.82 -14.12 0.95
C SER A 71 28.88 -12.96 0.60
N SER A 72 28.75 -12.76 -0.72
CA SER A 72 27.47 -12.79 -1.43
C SER A 72 26.25 -13.23 -0.60
N SER A 73 25.28 -12.32 -0.47
CA SER A 73 23.88 -12.66 -0.29
C SER A 73 23.04 -11.65 -1.04
N SER A 74 23.02 -11.82 -2.36
CA SER A 74 21.93 -11.37 -3.21
C SER A 74 20.67 -12.00 -2.66
N GLY A 75 19.97 -11.26 -1.78
CA GLY A 75 18.71 -11.69 -1.19
C GLY A 75 17.66 -11.80 -2.29
N SER A 76 17.63 -12.96 -2.94
CA SER A 76 16.54 -13.38 -3.80
C SER A 76 15.28 -13.37 -2.96
N TYR A 77 14.45 -12.35 -3.15
CA TYR A 77 13.07 -12.39 -2.71
C TYR A 77 12.38 -13.45 -3.56
N SER A 78 12.54 -14.72 -3.18
CA SER A 78 11.72 -15.80 -3.69
C SER A 78 10.32 -15.54 -3.15
N THR A 79 9.54 -14.79 -3.92
CA THR A 79 8.09 -14.84 -3.85
C THR A 79 7.73 -16.32 -4.02
N PRO A 80 7.05 -16.96 -3.05
CA PRO A 80 6.52 -18.28 -3.29
C PRO A 80 5.54 -18.16 -4.46
N THR A 81 5.91 -18.69 -5.62
CA THR A 81 5.00 -18.84 -6.74
C THR A 81 4.11 -20.03 -6.38
N PRO A 82 2.79 -19.83 -6.17
CA PRO A 82 1.90 -20.96 -5.95
C PRO A 82 2.00 -21.89 -7.16
N THR A 83 2.23 -23.18 -6.90
CA THR A 83 2.08 -24.23 -7.91
C THR A 83 0.65 -24.16 -8.42
N ALA A 84 0.47 -23.84 -9.70
CA ALA A 84 -0.84 -23.81 -10.34
C ALA A 84 -1.48 -25.19 -10.18
N SER A 85 -2.45 -25.28 -9.27
CA SER A 85 -3.47 -26.32 -9.35
C SER A 85 -4.42 -25.90 -10.47
N ASP A 86 -4.88 -26.81 -11.31
CA ASP A 86 -5.85 -26.49 -12.36
C ASP A 86 -7.05 -25.76 -11.72
N GLY A 87 -7.27 -24.49 -12.09
CA GLY A 87 -8.32 -23.62 -11.53
C GLY A 87 -7.90 -22.72 -10.35
N ALA A 88 -6.67 -22.79 -9.84
CA ALA A 88 -6.24 -21.86 -8.79
C ALA A 88 -6.09 -20.43 -9.34
N PRO A 89 -6.61 -19.40 -8.64
CA PRO A 89 -6.48 -18.02 -9.08
C PRO A 89 -5.02 -17.57 -8.99
N ALA A 90 -4.60 -16.71 -9.92
CA ALA A 90 -3.33 -16.02 -9.81
C ALA A 90 -3.47 -14.84 -8.84
N VAL A 91 -2.62 -14.78 -7.82
CA VAL A 91 -2.67 -13.72 -6.80
C VAL A 91 -1.34 -12.99 -6.70
N ARG A 92 -1.40 -11.67 -6.62
CA ARG A 92 -0.23 -10.80 -6.52
C ARG A 92 -0.41 -9.71 -5.48
N VAL A 93 0.62 -9.49 -4.67
CA VAL A 93 0.67 -8.34 -3.75
C VAL A 93 1.26 -7.14 -4.48
N ILE A 94 0.44 -6.13 -4.77
CA ILE A 94 0.90 -4.86 -5.36
C ILE A 94 1.55 -3.99 -4.27
N ARG A 95 0.96 -3.96 -3.07
CA ARG A 95 1.46 -3.19 -1.94
C ARG A 95 1.16 -3.93 -0.64
N CYS A 96 2.17 -4.13 0.20
CA CYS A 96 1.97 -4.66 1.53
C CYS A 96 1.79 -3.53 2.56
N ALA A 97 1.14 -3.82 3.69
CA ALA A 97 1.18 -2.94 4.85
C ALA A 97 2.63 -2.73 5.30
N THR A 98 2.98 -1.48 5.62
CA THR A 98 4.35 -1.09 5.95
C THR A 98 4.41 -0.24 7.21
N PRO A 99 5.40 -0.48 8.09
CA PRO A 99 5.58 0.31 9.28
C PRO A 99 5.99 1.74 8.95
N ARG A 100 5.79 2.65 9.90
CA ARG A 100 6.29 4.03 9.81
C ARG A 100 7.81 4.01 9.63
N LYS A 101 8.32 4.75 8.63
CA LYS A 101 9.78 4.88 8.37
C LYS A 101 10.15 6.36 8.25
N GLY A 102 10.80 6.90 9.29
CA GLY A 102 11.14 8.32 9.38
C GLY A 102 9.91 9.23 9.26
N LYS A 103 9.90 10.08 8.24
CA LYS A 103 8.77 10.98 7.93
C LYS A 103 7.60 10.30 7.22
N ARG A 104 7.77 9.09 6.67
CA ARG A 104 6.71 8.36 5.97
C ARG A 104 5.73 7.77 6.97
N LYS A 105 4.42 8.01 6.78
CA LYS A 105 3.35 7.42 7.58
C LYS A 105 3.32 5.89 7.38
N ALA A 106 2.84 5.18 8.40
CA ALA A 106 2.55 3.75 8.27
C ALA A 106 1.40 3.53 7.30
N VAL A 107 1.44 2.40 6.58
CA VAL A 107 0.35 1.94 5.72
C VAL A 107 -0.20 0.67 6.34
N THR A 108 -1.47 0.68 6.73
CA THR A 108 -2.13 -0.42 7.48
C THR A 108 -3.06 -1.24 6.59
N SER A 109 -2.90 -1.13 5.28
CA SER A 109 -3.68 -1.85 4.28
C SER A 109 -2.76 -2.37 3.18
N SER A 110 -3.08 -3.55 2.68
CA SER A 110 -2.46 -4.14 1.50
C SER A 110 -3.32 -3.90 0.27
N LEU A 111 -2.66 -3.71 -0.87
CA LEU A 111 -3.27 -3.71 -2.19
C LEU A 111 -2.87 -5.01 -2.86
N ILE A 112 -3.86 -5.82 -3.21
CA ILE A 112 -3.68 -7.12 -3.85
C ILE A 112 -4.42 -7.14 -5.18
N GLU A 113 -3.97 -7.98 -6.08
CA GLU A 113 -4.61 -8.29 -7.35
C GLU A 113 -4.89 -9.78 -7.39
N VAL A 114 -6.11 -10.12 -7.76
CA VAL A 114 -6.57 -11.51 -7.91
C VAL A 114 -7.04 -11.64 -9.35
N GLN A 115 -6.57 -12.65 -10.04
CA GLN A 115 -6.95 -12.98 -11.41
C GLN A 115 -7.53 -14.39 -11.44
N SER A 116 -8.71 -14.51 -12.03
CA SER A 116 -9.37 -15.79 -12.27
C SER A 116 -8.67 -16.52 -13.41
N ASN A 117 -8.27 -17.76 -13.16
CA ASN A 117 -7.81 -18.68 -14.19
C ASN A 117 -8.89 -19.70 -14.57
N ASP A 118 -10.08 -19.58 -13.97
CA ASP A 118 -11.21 -20.45 -14.23
C ASP A 118 -11.94 -20.09 -15.52
N ARG A 119 -12.69 -21.07 -16.04
CA ARG A 119 -13.50 -20.93 -17.27
C ARG A 119 -14.89 -20.35 -17.02
N TYR A 120 -15.28 -20.20 -15.76
CA TYR A 120 -16.60 -19.76 -15.33
C TYR A 120 -16.46 -18.71 -14.23
N THR A 121 -17.57 -18.04 -13.94
CA THR A 121 -17.68 -17.14 -12.79
C THR A 121 -17.53 -17.92 -11.51
N GLN A 122 -16.60 -17.50 -10.65
CA GLN A 122 -16.30 -18.15 -9.38
C GLN A 122 -16.18 -17.10 -8.28
N ASP A 123 -16.56 -17.51 -7.07
CA ASP A 123 -16.31 -16.75 -5.85
C ASP A 123 -14.98 -17.18 -5.26
N TYR A 124 -14.19 -16.19 -4.85
CA TYR A 124 -12.88 -16.39 -4.25
C TYR A 124 -12.87 -15.81 -2.84
N GLU A 125 -12.34 -16.59 -1.91
CA GLU A 125 -11.94 -16.16 -0.58
C GLU A 125 -10.44 -15.89 -0.57
N ILE A 126 -10.04 -14.74 -0.02
CA ILE A 126 -8.67 -14.27 -0.01
C ILE A 126 -8.21 -14.02 1.41
N ASP A 127 -7.17 -14.74 1.80
CA ASP A 127 -6.48 -14.58 3.07
C ASP A 127 -5.18 -13.80 2.91
N VAL A 128 -5.08 -12.69 3.62
CA VAL A 128 -3.86 -11.89 3.73
C VAL A 128 -3.26 -12.07 5.11
N ARG A 129 -2.11 -12.75 5.18
CA ARG A 129 -1.32 -12.87 6.40
C ARG A 129 -0.20 -11.87 6.41
N PHE A 130 -0.16 -11.03 7.44
CA PHE A 130 0.92 -10.11 7.70
C PHE A 130 1.94 -10.80 8.60
N VAL A 131 3.17 -10.98 8.12
CA VAL A 131 4.20 -11.75 8.83
C VAL A 131 5.41 -10.89 9.22
N ASP A 132 6.06 -11.26 10.30
CA ASP A 132 7.31 -10.64 10.76
C ASP A 132 8.54 -11.13 9.96
N ALA A 133 9.74 -10.69 10.37
CA ALA A 133 10.99 -11.09 9.73
C ALA A 133 11.27 -12.60 9.84
N ARG A 134 10.74 -13.24 10.88
CA ARG A 134 10.92 -14.67 11.18
C ARG A 134 9.85 -15.53 10.52
N GLY A 135 8.84 -14.92 9.90
CA GLY A 135 7.72 -15.60 9.26
C GLY A 135 6.53 -15.88 10.19
N ASN A 136 6.53 -15.34 11.41
CA ASN A 136 5.39 -15.50 12.32
C ASN A 136 4.25 -14.55 11.91
N THR A 137 3.01 -15.03 12.01
CA THR A 137 1.82 -14.21 11.79
C THR A 137 1.71 -13.13 12.86
N VAL A 138 1.69 -11.87 12.41
CA VAL A 138 1.46 -10.68 13.22
C VAL A 138 -0.03 -10.34 13.22
N ASP A 139 -0.66 -10.46 12.06
CA ASP A 139 -2.05 -10.12 11.83
C ASP A 139 -2.59 -10.87 10.60
N THR A 140 -3.91 -10.92 10.48
CA THR A 140 -4.65 -11.50 9.37
C THR A 140 -5.65 -10.50 8.83
N ALA A 141 -6.10 -10.72 7.60
CA ALA A 141 -7.23 -10.02 7.03
C ALA A 141 -7.82 -10.84 5.89
N GLU A 142 -9.13 -10.84 5.79
CA GLU A 142 -9.89 -11.60 4.81
C GLU A 142 -10.59 -10.65 3.83
N ALA A 143 -10.80 -11.12 2.61
CA ALA A 143 -11.62 -10.46 1.60
C ALA A 143 -12.24 -11.51 0.68
N THR A 144 -13.43 -11.24 0.17
CA THR A 144 -14.08 -12.09 -0.84
C THR A 144 -14.33 -11.31 -2.11
N THR A 145 -14.29 -11.99 -3.26
CA THR A 145 -14.64 -11.38 -4.53
C THR A 145 -15.10 -12.40 -5.56
N THR A 146 -16.07 -11.99 -6.37
CA THR A 146 -16.52 -12.74 -7.54
C THR A 146 -15.75 -12.27 -8.77
N LEU A 147 -15.20 -13.21 -9.56
CA LEU A 147 -14.55 -12.93 -10.83
C LEU A 147 -15.13 -13.82 -11.92
N ASP A 148 -15.34 -13.23 -13.10
CA ASP A 148 -15.66 -13.98 -14.31
C ASP A 148 -14.40 -14.66 -14.89
N SER A 149 -14.60 -15.46 -15.93
CA SER A 149 -13.52 -16.19 -16.60
C SER A 149 -12.45 -15.23 -17.13
N GLY A 150 -11.21 -15.36 -16.65
CA GLY A 150 -10.07 -14.55 -17.09
C GLY A 150 -10.03 -13.12 -16.55
N ASP A 151 -11.03 -12.71 -15.76
CA ASP A 151 -11.09 -11.38 -15.16
C ASP A 151 -10.08 -11.22 -14.02
N PHE A 152 -9.72 -9.97 -13.73
CA PHE A 152 -8.89 -9.63 -12.59
C PHE A 152 -9.48 -8.47 -11.79
N ARG A 153 -9.18 -8.43 -10.50
CA ARG A 153 -9.64 -7.37 -9.61
C ARG A 153 -8.59 -6.99 -8.59
N THR A 154 -8.50 -5.69 -8.33
CA THR A 154 -7.65 -5.14 -7.30
C THR A 154 -8.46 -4.91 -6.03
N LEU A 155 -8.00 -5.44 -4.90
CA LEU A 155 -8.65 -5.32 -3.59
C LEU A 155 -7.74 -4.59 -2.61
N THR A 156 -8.32 -3.70 -1.82
CA THR A 156 -7.63 -3.08 -0.67
C THR A 156 -8.07 -3.79 0.60
N VAL A 157 -7.16 -4.56 1.19
CA VAL A 157 -7.41 -5.37 2.38
C VAL A 157 -6.77 -4.68 3.58
N ARG A 158 -7.57 -4.35 4.60
CA ARG A 158 -7.08 -3.67 5.81
C ARG A 158 -6.66 -4.69 6.86
N MET A 159 -5.58 -4.41 7.56
CA MET A 159 -5.22 -5.14 8.78
C MET A 159 -6.37 -5.13 9.77
N GLU A 160 -6.66 -6.26 10.40
CA GLU A 160 -7.62 -6.36 11.49
C GLU A 160 -7.14 -5.56 12.72
N SER A 161 -5.83 -5.62 13.00
CA SER A 161 -5.16 -4.87 14.07
C SER A 161 -4.12 -3.89 13.52
N PRO A 162 -4.52 -2.70 13.01
CA PRO A 162 -3.60 -1.70 12.45
C PRO A 162 -2.45 -1.29 13.39
N GLY A 163 -2.64 -1.37 14.71
CA GLY A 163 -1.61 -1.06 15.71
C GLY A 163 -0.38 -1.98 15.67
N LYS A 164 -0.51 -3.17 15.08
CA LYS A 164 0.58 -4.15 14.96
C LYS A 164 1.46 -3.95 13.72
N VAL A 165 1.15 -2.97 12.86
CA VAL A 165 1.86 -2.71 11.60
C VAL A 165 3.37 -2.50 11.77
N SER A 166 3.81 -2.05 12.94
CA SER A 166 5.23 -1.88 13.30
C SER A 166 6.05 -3.18 13.19
N ARG A 167 5.40 -4.34 13.37
CA ARG A 167 6.03 -5.68 13.36
C ARG A 167 6.01 -6.34 11.98
N VAL A 168 5.24 -5.81 11.04
CA VAL A 168 5.06 -6.40 9.70
C VAL A 168 6.31 -6.20 8.86
N LYS A 169 6.73 -7.26 8.18
CA LYS A 169 7.86 -7.25 7.23
C LYS A 169 7.46 -7.73 5.84
N ARG A 170 6.55 -8.70 5.75
CA ARG A 170 6.06 -9.25 4.48
C ARG A 170 4.56 -9.54 4.57
N CYS A 171 3.91 -9.60 3.42
CA CYS A 171 2.53 -10.05 3.28
C CYS A 171 2.56 -11.35 2.49
N VAL A 172 1.87 -12.36 3.01
CA VAL A 172 1.61 -13.63 2.32
C VAL A 172 0.14 -13.64 1.99
N VAL A 173 -0.21 -13.93 0.74
CA VAL A 173 -1.60 -13.97 0.30
C VAL A 173 -1.89 -15.32 -0.31
N THR A 174 -3.01 -15.89 0.09
CA THR A 174 -3.59 -17.11 -0.48
C THR A 174 -4.99 -16.78 -0.94
N ALA A 175 -5.44 -17.41 -2.03
CA ALA A 175 -6.82 -17.33 -2.45
C ALA A 175 -7.30 -18.71 -2.85
N GLU A 176 -8.54 -19.01 -2.48
CA GLU A 176 -9.21 -20.27 -2.76
C GLU A 176 -10.63 -20.02 -3.27
N VAL A 177 -11.12 -20.95 -4.07
CA VAL A 177 -12.49 -20.93 -4.60
C VAL A 177 -13.43 -21.42 -3.50
N VAL A 178 -14.60 -20.77 -3.38
CA VAL A 178 -15.67 -21.14 -2.42
C VAL A 178 -16.94 -21.62 -3.10
#